data_AF-A2DHR0-F1
#
_entry.id   AF-A2DHR0-F1
#
_cell.length_a   1.000
_cell.length_b   1.000
_cell.length_c   1.000
_cell.angle_alpha   90.00
_cell.angle_beta   90.00
_cell.angle_gamma   90.00
#
_symmetry.space_group_name_H-M   'P 1'
#
loop_
_entity.id
_entity.type
_entity.pdbx_description
1 polymer ?
#
loop_
_entity_poly.entity_id
_entity_poly.type
_entity_poly.pdbx_seq_one_letter_code
_entity_poly.pdbx_strand_id
1 'polypeptide(L)'
;MFCRFVFIHTLLKNQVFINNAPQIDGNDITITEQKDIDDPSTLDIIMKNNIKRIFYKGNDISSILTISVFPMITYVDIDAPNVYNIPIQSFENCVCLETVKLSSGIKKIDYAAFKNTGLKSINLENVEVIGY
;
A
#
# COMPACT_ATOMS: atom_id res chain seq x y z
N MET A 1 -32.57 -22.16 -25.32
CA MET A 1 -31.19 -22.25 -25.83
C MET A 1 -30.48 -20.95 -25.45
N PHE A 2 -29.60 -21.06 -24.45
CA PHE A 2 -28.45 -20.22 -24.09
C PHE A 2 -28.49 -18.72 -24.41
N CYS A 3 -28.64 -17.87 -23.37
CA CYS A 3 -27.85 -16.63 -23.20
C CYS A 3 -28.22 -15.77 -21.96
N ARG A 4 -28.83 -16.32 -20.90
CA ARG A 4 -29.01 -15.57 -19.63
C ARG A 4 -28.37 -16.17 -18.38
N PHE A 5 -27.81 -17.38 -18.47
CA PHE A 5 -27.15 -18.06 -17.36
C PHE A 5 -25.61 -17.99 -17.36
N VAL A 6 -24.99 -17.52 -18.46
CA VAL A 6 -23.52 -17.51 -18.61
C VAL A 6 -22.86 -16.35 -17.84
N PHE A 7 -23.61 -15.29 -17.53
CA PHE A 7 -23.03 -14.13 -16.84
C PHE A 7 -22.79 -14.37 -15.34
N ILE A 8 -23.64 -15.15 -14.66
CA ILE A 8 -23.51 -15.38 -13.21
C ILE A 8 -22.58 -16.57 -12.90
N HIS A 9 -22.55 -17.61 -13.74
CA HIS A 9 -21.65 -18.75 -13.50
C HIS A 9 -20.18 -18.46 -13.78
N THR A 10 -19.85 -17.48 -14.63
CA THR A 10 -18.48 -17.00 -14.82
C THR A 10 -18.01 -16.19 -13.61
N LEU A 11 -18.93 -15.50 -12.91
CA LEU A 11 -18.64 -14.73 -11.70
C LEU A 11 -18.36 -15.62 -10.47
N LEU A 12 -18.98 -16.81 -10.35
CA LEU A 12 -18.90 -17.65 -9.15
C LEU A 12 -17.80 -18.74 -9.15
N LYS A 13 -17.07 -18.95 -10.26
CA LYS A 13 -16.13 -20.07 -10.34
C LYS A 13 -14.69 -19.81 -9.90
N ASN A 14 -14.26 -18.58 -9.67
CA ASN A 14 -12.91 -18.30 -9.14
C ASN A 14 -12.91 -17.11 -8.16
N GLN A 15 -13.43 -17.36 -6.95
CA GLN A 15 -13.37 -16.49 -5.76
C GLN A 15 -14.27 -15.24 -5.78
N VAL A 16 -15.57 -15.45 -5.58
CA VAL A 16 -16.41 -14.43 -4.93
C VAL A 16 -16.15 -14.50 -3.43
N PHE A 17 -15.06 -13.87 -2.99
CA PHE A 17 -15.05 -13.25 -1.68
C PHE A 17 -15.59 -11.83 -1.90
N ILE A 18 -16.78 -11.52 -1.39
CA ILE A 18 -17.22 -10.12 -1.19
C ILE A 18 -16.48 -9.59 0.05
N ASN A 19 -15.16 -9.62 -0.02
CA ASN A 19 -14.24 -8.95 0.87
C ASN A 19 -13.31 -8.24 -0.10
N ASN A 20 -13.23 -6.91 -0.07
CA ASN A 20 -12.23 -6.20 -0.88
C ASN A 20 -10.86 -6.39 -0.24
N ALA A 21 -10.39 -7.65 -0.18
CA ALA A 21 -9.03 -8.00 0.20
C ALA A 21 -8.04 -7.30 -0.76
N PRO A 22 -6.75 -7.20 -0.39
CA PRO A 22 -5.77 -6.54 -1.23
C PRO A 22 -5.73 -7.21 -2.61
N GLN A 23 -5.83 -6.39 -3.65
CA GLN A 23 -5.81 -6.86 -5.03
C GLN A 23 -4.36 -6.99 -5.48
N ILE A 24 -3.95 -8.19 -5.89
CA ILE A 24 -2.58 -8.46 -6.37
C ILE A 24 -2.58 -8.63 -7.88
N ASP A 25 -1.71 -7.90 -8.57
CA ASP A 25 -1.44 -8.05 -10.00
C ASP A 25 0.08 -8.10 -10.22
N GLY A 26 0.60 -9.30 -10.50
CA GLY A 26 2.03 -9.52 -10.61
C GLY A 26 2.79 -9.17 -9.32
N ASN A 27 3.68 -8.16 -9.38
CA ASN A 27 4.43 -7.66 -8.22
C ASN A 27 3.80 -6.40 -7.59
N ASP A 28 2.53 -6.14 -7.89
CA ASP A 28 1.80 -5.00 -7.35
C ASP A 28 0.73 -5.47 -6.37
N ILE A 29 0.56 -4.73 -5.28
CA ILE A 29 -0.57 -4.88 -4.37
C ILE A 29 -1.33 -3.55 -4.27
N THR A 30 -2.66 -3.63 -4.36
CA THR A 30 -3.55 -2.50 -4.08
C THR A 30 -4.31 -2.78 -2.80
N ILE A 31 -4.15 -1.91 -1.81
CA ILE A 31 -4.83 -1.95 -0.51
C ILE A 31 -5.90 -0.87 -0.52
N THR A 32 -7.15 -1.25 -0.24
CA THR A 32 -8.31 -0.34 -0.28
C THR A 32 -9.06 -0.22 1.04
N GLU A 33 -8.83 -1.13 1.99
CA GLU A 33 -9.57 -1.17 3.25
C GLU A 33 -8.61 -1.17 4.45
N GLN A 34 -8.96 -0.44 5.51
CA GLN A 34 -8.17 -0.39 6.75
C GLN A 34 -7.93 -1.78 7.36
N LYS A 35 -8.92 -2.68 7.23
CA LYS A 35 -8.81 -4.05 7.77
C LYS A 35 -7.62 -4.82 7.20
N ASP A 36 -7.20 -4.53 5.98
CA ASP A 36 -6.07 -5.18 5.33
C ASP A 36 -4.73 -4.65 5.89
N ILE A 37 -4.71 -3.42 6.38
CA ILE A 37 -3.55 -2.81 7.04
C ILE A 37 -3.43 -3.34 8.47
N ASP A 38 -4.58 -3.54 9.11
CA ASP A 38 -4.68 -4.09 10.46
C ASP A 38 -4.45 -5.61 10.49
N ASP A 39 -4.56 -6.30 9.34
CA ASP A 39 -4.27 -7.72 9.21
C ASP A 39 -2.76 -7.98 9.06
N PRO A 40 -2.09 -8.60 10.05
CA PRO A 40 -0.67 -8.92 9.95
C PRO A 40 -0.33 -9.87 8.81
N SER A 41 -1.29 -10.65 8.30
CA SER A 41 -1.09 -11.55 7.16
C SER A 41 -0.76 -10.81 5.86
N THR A 42 -1.09 -9.52 5.77
CA THR A 42 -0.74 -8.67 4.62
C THR A 42 0.77 -8.56 4.44
N LEU A 43 1.56 -8.54 5.51
CA LEU A 43 3.02 -8.55 5.42
C LEU A 43 3.54 -9.87 4.82
N ASP A 44 2.96 -11.01 5.22
CA ASP A 44 3.29 -12.30 4.63
C ASP A 44 2.93 -12.36 3.15
N ILE A 45 1.80 -11.77 2.76
CA ILE A 45 1.37 -11.67 1.36
C ILE A 45 2.39 -10.87 0.55
N ILE A 46 2.85 -9.73 1.07
CA ILE A 46 3.87 -8.89 0.42
C ILE A 46 5.15 -9.70 0.18
N MET A 47 5.63 -10.43 1.21
CA MET A 47 6.84 -11.24 1.12
C MET A 47 6.68 -12.41 0.15
N LYS A 48 5.60 -13.18 0.26
CA LYS A 48 5.36 -14.40 -0.53
C LYS A 48 5.19 -14.10 -2.02
N ASN A 49 4.58 -12.97 -2.36
CA ASN A 49 4.33 -12.58 -3.75
C ASN A 49 5.45 -11.71 -4.34
N ASN A 50 6.55 -11.49 -3.60
CA ASN A 50 7.66 -10.63 -4.01
C ASN A 50 7.16 -9.27 -4.51
N ILE A 51 6.23 -8.67 -3.75
CA ILE A 51 5.62 -7.40 -4.10
C ILE A 51 6.72 -6.34 -4.15
N LYS A 52 6.70 -5.52 -5.20
CA LYS A 52 7.64 -4.42 -5.44
C LYS A 52 6.96 -3.07 -5.37
N ARG A 53 5.65 -3.01 -5.61
CA ARG A 53 4.89 -1.76 -5.66
C ARG A 53 3.64 -1.88 -4.80
N ILE A 54 3.43 -0.89 -3.95
CA ILE A 54 2.26 -0.83 -3.06
C ILE A 54 1.44 0.39 -3.41
N PHE A 55 0.14 0.19 -3.61
CA PHE A 55 -0.83 1.24 -3.87
C PHE A 55 -1.86 1.25 -2.75
N TYR A 56 -1.92 2.32 -1.98
CA TYR A 56 -3.03 2.58 -1.05
C TYR A 56 -4.05 3.44 -1.78
N LYS A 57 -5.33 3.04 -1.78
CA LYS A 57 -6.38 3.76 -2.50
C LYS A 57 -7.65 3.91 -1.69
N GLY A 58 -8.21 5.10 -1.71
CA GLY A 58 -9.54 5.37 -1.20
C GLY A 58 -9.56 6.02 0.18
N ASN A 59 -10.77 6.34 0.64
CA ASN A 59 -11.01 7.14 1.83
C ASN A 59 -11.12 6.30 3.11
N ASP A 60 -11.22 4.97 3.00
CA ASP A 60 -11.44 4.08 4.14
C ASP A 60 -10.14 3.73 4.87
N ILE A 61 -9.01 4.27 4.43
CA ILE A 61 -7.68 4.06 4.99
C ILE A 61 -7.23 5.31 5.77
N SER A 62 -6.82 5.10 7.01
CA SER A 62 -6.37 6.14 7.96
C SER A 62 -4.91 6.00 8.39
N SER A 63 -4.31 4.83 8.17
CA SER A 63 -2.89 4.55 8.44
C SER A 63 -2.26 3.80 7.26
N ILE A 64 -0.97 3.48 7.35
CA ILE A 64 -0.25 2.66 6.36
C ILE A 64 0.51 1.54 7.07
N LEU A 65 0.91 0.52 6.32
CA LEU A 65 1.75 -0.56 6.85
C LEU A 65 3.14 -0.04 7.23
N THR A 66 3.68 -0.55 8.34
CA THR A 66 5.11 -0.42 8.68
C THR A 66 5.85 -1.61 8.07
N ILE A 67 6.58 -1.37 6.98
CA ILE A 67 7.28 -2.38 6.18
C ILE A 67 8.79 -2.19 6.21
N SER A 68 9.36 -2.06 7.42
CA SER A 68 10.80 -1.93 7.59
C SER A 68 11.55 -3.18 7.10
N VAL A 69 12.70 -2.99 6.45
CA VAL A 69 13.60 -4.07 5.99
C VAL A 69 13.02 -4.91 4.85
N PHE A 70 12.18 -4.32 3.99
CA PHE A 70 11.66 -4.98 2.79
C PHE A 70 12.49 -4.56 1.55
N PRO A 71 13.57 -5.30 1.22
CA PRO A 71 14.51 -4.87 0.17
C PRO A 71 13.96 -5.01 -1.25
N MET A 72 12.78 -5.62 -1.43
CA MET A 72 12.13 -5.76 -2.74
C MET A 72 11.27 -4.55 -3.11
N ILE A 73 10.86 -3.73 -2.13
CA ILE A 73 9.94 -2.62 -2.37
C ILE A 73 10.67 -1.51 -3.09
N THR A 74 10.11 -1.08 -4.23
CA THR A 74 10.69 -0.08 -5.14
C THR A 74 9.83 1.18 -5.26
N TYR A 75 8.52 1.04 -5.02
CA TYR A 75 7.54 2.09 -5.26
C TYR A 75 6.39 2.02 -4.26
N VAL A 76 5.98 3.17 -3.73
CA VAL A 76 4.81 3.30 -2.87
C VAL A 76 3.97 4.48 -3.35
N ASP A 77 2.66 4.27 -3.49
CA ASP A 77 1.70 5.30 -3.88
C ASP A 77 0.58 5.34 -2.86
N ILE A 78 0.46 6.47 -2.18
CA ILE A 78 -0.54 6.67 -1.15
C ILE A 78 -1.59 7.64 -1.70
N ASP A 79 -2.60 7.09 -2.36
CA ASP A 79 -3.81 7.79 -2.81
C ASP A 79 -4.95 7.58 -1.79
N ALA A 80 -4.64 7.93 -0.54
CA ALA A 80 -5.54 7.83 0.60
C ALA A 80 -5.54 9.16 1.36
N PRO A 81 -6.55 10.03 1.17
CA PRO A 81 -6.52 11.40 1.70
C PRO A 81 -6.72 11.47 3.22
N ASN A 82 -7.19 10.39 3.86
CA ASN A 82 -7.39 10.33 5.31
C ASN A 82 -6.15 9.84 6.08
N VAL A 83 -5.06 9.50 5.39
CA VAL A 83 -3.76 9.23 6.01
C VAL A 83 -3.08 10.55 6.33
N TYR A 84 -2.86 10.81 7.61
CA TYR A 84 -2.32 12.09 8.09
C TYR A 84 -0.78 12.12 8.17
N ASN A 85 -0.15 11.01 8.52
CA ASN A 85 1.29 10.94 8.72
C ASN A 85 1.88 9.66 8.10
N ILE A 86 3.17 9.73 7.78
CA ILE A 86 4.03 8.54 7.61
C ILE A 86 4.63 8.21 8.98
N PRO A 87 4.27 7.07 9.58
CA PRO A 87 4.74 6.69 10.91
C PRO A 87 6.26 6.49 11.03
N ILE A 88 6.70 6.40 12.29
CA ILE A 88 8.09 6.12 12.65
C ILE A 88 8.56 4.83 11.95
N GLN A 89 9.72 4.91 11.29
CA GLN A 89 10.38 3.76 10.63
C GLN A 89 9.53 2.99 9.58
N SER A 90 8.43 3.55 9.05
CA SER A 90 7.52 2.85 8.13
C SER A 90 8.20 2.19 6.93
N PHE A 91 9.29 2.77 6.42
CA PHE A 91 10.09 2.23 5.32
C PHE A 91 11.58 2.18 5.66
N GLU A 92 11.94 2.09 6.95
CA GLU A 92 13.36 2.01 7.35
C GLU A 92 14.03 0.78 6.71
N ASN A 93 15.22 0.96 6.15
CA ASN A 93 16.00 -0.08 5.44
C ASN A 93 15.31 -0.70 4.21
N CYS A 94 14.29 -0.06 3.62
CA CYS A 94 13.81 -0.40 2.29
C CYS A 94 14.79 0.10 1.22
N VAL A 95 15.94 -0.58 1.11
CA VAL A 95 17.10 -0.12 0.33
C VAL A 95 16.84 0.07 -1.17
N CYS A 96 15.83 -0.60 -1.71
CA CYS A 96 15.43 -0.46 -3.12
C CYS A 96 14.27 0.51 -3.34
N LEU A 97 13.70 1.12 -2.29
CA LEU A 97 12.57 2.03 -2.43
C LEU A 97 13.03 3.31 -3.11
N GLU A 98 12.64 3.52 -4.36
CA GLU A 98 13.11 4.66 -5.17
C GLU A 98 12.10 5.79 -5.26
N THR A 99 10.79 5.48 -5.19
CA THR A 99 9.73 6.46 -5.39
C THR A 99 8.62 6.30 -4.38
N VAL A 100 8.21 7.41 -3.78
CA VAL A 100 7.04 7.49 -2.89
C VAL A 100 6.15 8.61 -3.39
N LYS A 101 4.85 8.35 -3.51
CA LYS A 101 3.84 9.37 -3.72
C LYS A 101 2.96 9.54 -2.49
N LEU A 102 2.84 10.76 -2.01
CA LEU A 102 2.05 11.16 -0.86
C LEU A 102 0.76 11.83 -1.31
N SER A 103 -0.37 11.46 -0.68
CA SER A 103 -1.62 12.17 -0.85
C SER A 103 -1.53 13.58 -0.26
N SER A 104 -2.48 14.44 -0.62
CA SER A 104 -2.61 15.77 -0.01
C SER A 104 -2.97 15.75 1.48
N GLY A 105 -3.39 14.59 2.02
CA GLY A 105 -3.71 14.40 3.43
C GLY A 105 -2.48 14.27 4.33
N ILE A 106 -1.33 13.90 3.76
CA ILE A 106 -0.12 13.62 4.54
C ILE A 106 0.58 14.93 4.89
N LYS A 107 0.55 15.27 6.17
CA LYS A 107 1.13 16.49 6.74
C LYS A 107 2.42 16.26 7.51
N LYS A 108 2.68 15.01 7.91
CA LYS A 108 3.81 14.69 8.79
C LYS A 108 4.57 13.45 8.31
N ILE A 109 5.89 13.52 8.39
CA ILE A 109 6.79 12.38 8.23
C ILE A 109 7.55 12.22 9.54
N ASP A 110 7.33 11.11 10.24
CA ASP A 110 7.94 10.87 11.55
C ASP A 110 9.41 10.42 11.45
N TYR A 111 10.11 10.44 12.60
CA TYR A 111 11.51 10.04 12.69
C TYR A 111 11.83 8.74 11.96
N ALA A 112 12.94 8.75 11.20
CA ALA A 112 13.47 7.60 10.48
C ALA A 112 12.52 6.88 9.49
N ALA A 113 11.36 7.47 9.14
CA ALA A 113 10.38 6.87 8.22
C ALA A 113 10.98 6.35 6.91
N PHE A 114 11.98 7.05 6.36
CA PHE A 114 12.70 6.68 5.13
C PHE A 114 14.20 6.48 5.34
N LYS A 115 14.63 6.18 6.56
CA LYS A 115 16.06 5.97 6.86
C LYS A 115 16.60 4.75 6.10
N ASN A 116 17.80 4.87 5.52
CA ASN A 116 18.44 3.83 4.70
C ASN A 116 17.55 3.32 3.55
N THR A 117 16.87 4.23 2.85
CA THR A 117 16.15 3.92 1.61
C THR A 117 16.95 4.33 0.38
N GLY A 118 16.58 3.81 -0.78
CA GLY A 118 17.11 4.22 -2.08
C GLY A 118 16.37 5.42 -2.70
N LEU A 119 15.67 6.21 -1.88
CA LEU A 119 14.65 7.15 -2.32
C LEU A 119 15.23 8.24 -3.24
N LYS A 120 14.69 8.32 -4.46
CA LYS A 120 15.06 9.32 -5.48
C LYS A 120 13.97 10.37 -5.68
N SER A 121 12.71 10.00 -5.47
CA SER A 121 11.57 10.89 -5.71
C SER A 121 10.52 10.76 -4.62
N ILE A 122 10.12 11.90 -4.06
CA ILE A 122 8.99 12.03 -3.14
C ILE A 122 8.37 13.41 -3.30
N ASN A 123 7.05 13.48 -3.38
CA ASN A 123 6.32 14.74 -3.45
C ASN A 123 6.02 15.21 -2.02
N LEU A 124 6.36 16.46 -1.70
CA LEU A 124 6.33 17.02 -0.34
C LEU A 124 5.46 18.28 -0.25
N GLU A 125 4.65 18.57 -1.27
CA GLU A 125 3.96 19.86 -1.40
C GLU A 125 3.04 20.17 -0.22
N ASN A 126 2.52 19.13 0.43
CA ASN A 126 1.57 19.24 1.53
C ASN A 126 2.19 18.91 2.90
N VAL A 127 3.45 18.48 2.96
CA VAL A 127 4.12 18.06 4.19
C VAL A 127 4.57 19.28 4.98
N GLU A 128 4.17 19.34 6.26
CA GLU A 128 4.40 20.47 7.16
C GLU A 128 5.51 20.16 8.18
N VAL A 129 5.67 18.90 8.60
CA VAL A 129 6.63 18.48 9.63
C VAL A 129 7.40 17.23 9.21
N ILE A 130 8.73 17.23 9.39
CA ILE A 130 9.62 16.10 9.10
C ILE A 130 10.54 15.82 10.29
N GLY A 131 10.65 14.55 10.69
CA GLY A 131 11.62 14.07 11.68
C GLY A 131 11.22 14.30 13.13
N TYR A 132 9.91 14.41 13.40
CA TYR A 132 9.36 14.53 14.76
C TYR A 132 9.54 13.25 15.57
#